data_AF-A0ABC9A9M2-F1
#
_entry.id   AF-A0ABC9A9M2-F1
#
_cell.length_a   1.000
_cell.length_b   1.000
_cell.length_c   1.000
_cell.angle_alpha   90.00
_cell.angle_beta   90.00
_cell.angle_gamma   90.00
#
_symmetry.space_group_name_H-M   'P 1'
#
loop_
_entity.id
_entity.type
_entity.pdbx_description
1 polymer ?
#
loop_
_entity_poly.entity_id
_entity_poly.type
_entity_poly.pdbx_seq_one_letter_code
_entity_poly.pdbx_strand_id
1 'polypeptide(L)'
;METRPAPSSFHVDHADIEKSVPAAYKRQRDRKLLLVYIVRHLIAIVFVILLPIYFFVYDMPPEFSVQLLPAINTGLNMPTAAAATGGAAASISPAFNATLHASNRRATERCYHNAEALVSYAGLTVATGRVPEFCVPGKGAGEIRFQASAGDGGVGLPEHLLDRMALERRVGATQLDVEVKLFRRDDGSDRPMWIWCGLRMDDDGTRPPDVAPCTVLGLQNWFSVPAF
;
A
#
# COMPACT_ATOMS: atom_id res chain seq x y z
N MET A 1 -96.64 -5.61 -21.47
CA MET A 1 -95.86 -4.38 -21.24
C MET A 1 -96.21 -3.88 -19.85
N GLU A 2 -95.38 -3.89 -18.83
CA GLU A 2 -94.02 -4.39 -18.63
C GLU A 2 -93.89 -4.37 -17.10
N THR A 3 -93.82 -5.54 -16.46
CA THR A 3 -93.62 -5.65 -15.00
C THR A 3 -92.15 -5.33 -14.70
N ARG A 4 -91.87 -4.16 -14.11
CA ARG A 4 -90.53 -3.84 -13.59
C ARG A 4 -90.24 -4.73 -12.37
N PRO A 5 -89.13 -5.48 -12.32
CA PRO A 5 -88.75 -6.20 -11.12
C PRO A 5 -88.24 -5.20 -10.06
N ALA A 6 -88.68 -5.40 -8.82
CA ALA A 6 -88.16 -4.69 -7.66
C ALA A 6 -86.67 -5.00 -7.47
N PRO A 7 -85.85 -4.04 -7.00
CA PRO A 7 -84.43 -4.28 -6.77
C PRO A 7 -84.28 -5.34 -5.67
N SER A 8 -83.56 -6.43 -5.98
CA SER A 8 -83.20 -7.45 -5.02
C SER A 8 -82.39 -6.79 -3.90
N SER A 9 -82.96 -6.80 -2.70
CA SER A 9 -82.27 -6.48 -1.45
C SER A 9 -80.92 -7.20 -1.42
N PHE A 10 -79.83 -6.43 -1.52
CA PHE A 10 -78.50 -6.91 -1.18
C PHE A 10 -78.49 -7.13 0.34
N HIS A 11 -78.98 -8.28 0.78
CA HIS A 11 -78.87 -8.72 2.16
C HIS A 11 -77.42 -9.10 2.37
N VAL A 12 -76.60 -8.14 2.77
CA VAL A 12 -75.24 -8.42 3.20
C VAL A 12 -75.36 -9.05 4.59
N ASP A 13 -75.12 -10.35 4.68
CA ASP A 13 -75.14 -11.08 5.94
C ASP A 13 -74.09 -10.49 6.89
N HIS A 14 -74.57 -9.93 8.01
CA HIS A 14 -73.72 -9.34 9.05
C HIS A 14 -72.64 -10.33 9.55
N ALA A 15 -72.92 -11.63 9.48
CA ALA A 15 -72.00 -12.70 9.87
C ALA A 15 -70.77 -12.84 8.94
N ASP A 16 -70.88 -12.48 7.67
CA ASP A 16 -69.76 -12.54 6.71
C ASP A 16 -68.84 -11.30 6.82
N ILE A 17 -69.39 -10.15 7.19
CA ILE A 17 -68.59 -8.96 7.52
C ILE A 17 -67.78 -9.23 8.79
N GLU A 18 -68.39 -9.83 9.81
CA GLU A 18 -67.73 -10.07 11.10
C GLU A 18 -66.58 -11.08 11.03
N LYS A 19 -66.64 -12.06 10.11
CA LYS A 19 -65.53 -13.01 9.86
C LYS A 19 -64.43 -12.46 8.96
N SER A 20 -64.77 -11.56 8.04
CA SER A 20 -63.81 -11.01 7.06
C SER A 20 -62.95 -9.87 7.62
N VAL A 21 -63.49 -9.05 8.54
CA VAL A 21 -62.78 -7.98 9.25
C VAL A 21 -61.55 -8.47 10.05
N PRO A 22 -61.61 -9.52 10.89
CA PRO A 22 -60.45 -10.01 11.64
C PRO A 22 -59.39 -10.64 10.74
N ALA A 23 -59.79 -11.29 9.63
CA ALA A 23 -58.86 -11.87 8.65
C ALA A 23 -58.11 -10.79 7.86
N ALA A 24 -58.80 -9.73 7.44
CA ALA A 24 -58.19 -8.58 6.77
C ALA A 24 -57.24 -7.80 7.70
N TYR A 25 -57.64 -7.59 8.95
CA TYR A 25 -56.79 -6.95 9.98
C TYR A 25 -55.52 -7.76 10.28
N LYS A 26 -55.65 -9.09 10.43
CA LYS A 26 -54.51 -9.99 10.63
C LYS A 26 -53.55 -9.96 9.43
N ARG A 27 -54.07 -10.03 8.20
CA ARG A 27 -53.27 -9.95 6.97
C ARG A 27 -52.56 -8.61 6.81
N GLN A 28 -53.19 -7.51 7.24
CA GLN A 28 -52.57 -6.18 7.25
C GLN A 28 -51.47 -6.06 8.31
N ARG A 29 -51.67 -6.64 9.50
CA ARG A 29 -50.66 -6.71 10.57
C ARG A 29 -49.46 -7.55 10.15
N ASP A 30 -49.69 -8.72 9.56
CA ASP A 30 -48.63 -9.61 9.08
C ASP A 30 -47.81 -8.95 7.97
N ARG A 31 -48.46 -8.24 7.03
CA ARG A 31 -47.75 -7.45 6.01
C ARG A 31 -46.90 -6.34 6.63
N LYS A 32 -47.40 -5.62 7.64
CA LYS A 32 -46.63 -4.58 8.34
C LYS A 32 -45.43 -5.18 9.09
N LEU A 33 -45.60 -6.32 9.76
CA LEU A 33 -44.52 -7.03 10.44
C LEU A 33 -43.46 -7.53 9.47
N LEU A 34 -43.88 -8.07 8.32
CA LEU A 34 -42.99 -8.51 7.25
C LEU A 34 -42.21 -7.32 6.66
N LEU A 35 -42.87 -6.18 6.46
CA LEU A 35 -42.22 -4.94 6.00
C LEU A 35 -41.17 -4.43 7.01
N VAL A 36 -41.51 -4.39 8.30
CA VAL A 36 -40.56 -4.01 9.36
C VAL A 36 -39.37 -4.96 9.41
N TYR A 37 -39.61 -6.27 9.24
CA TYR A 37 -38.55 -7.27 9.20
C TYR A 37 -37.62 -7.11 8.00
N ILE A 38 -38.19 -6.85 6.80
CA ILE A 38 -37.41 -6.56 5.59
C ILE A 38 -36.57 -5.30 5.77
N VAL A 39 -37.17 -4.20 6.25
CA VAL A 39 -36.45 -2.93 6.45
C VAL A 39 -35.34 -3.11 7.47
N ARG A 40 -35.58 -3.80 8.58
CA ARG A 40 -34.54 -4.09 9.59
C ARG A 40 -33.39 -4.90 9.02
N HIS A 41 -33.67 -5.90 8.18
CA HIS A 41 -32.63 -6.71 7.54
C HIS A 41 -31.87 -5.93 6.48
N LEU A 42 -32.53 -5.08 5.69
CA LEU A 42 -31.84 -4.21 4.75
C LEU A 42 -30.90 -3.24 5.48
N ILE A 43 -31.35 -2.64 6.58
CA ILE A 43 -30.50 -1.80 7.44
C ILE A 43 -29.33 -2.63 7.98
N ALA A 44 -29.59 -3.81 8.52
CA ALA A 44 -28.53 -4.69 9.02
C ALA A 44 -27.52 -5.07 7.92
N ILE A 45 -27.97 -5.40 6.71
CA ILE A 45 -27.11 -5.72 5.57
C ILE A 45 -26.26 -4.51 5.17
N VAL A 46 -26.85 -3.31 5.09
CA VAL A 46 -26.12 -2.06 4.83
C VAL A 46 -25.04 -1.84 5.88
N PHE A 47 -25.35 -1.97 7.17
CA PHE A 47 -24.37 -1.79 8.24
C PHE A 47 -23.32 -2.92 8.28
N VAL A 48 -23.70 -4.16 7.99
CA VAL A 48 -22.77 -5.31 8.06
C VAL A 48 -21.89 -5.41 6.81
N ILE A 49 -22.33 -4.87 5.66
CA ILE A 49 -21.57 -4.94 4.40
C ILE A 49 -20.91 -3.60 4.06
N LEU A 50 -21.64 -2.49 4.05
CA LEU A 50 -21.09 -1.20 3.62
C LEU A 50 -20.13 -0.60 4.64
N LEU A 51 -20.38 -0.81 5.93
CA LEU A 51 -19.50 -0.29 6.98
C LEU A 51 -18.11 -0.93 6.92
N PRO A 52 -17.92 -2.27 6.88
CA PRO A 52 -16.59 -2.83 6.74
C PRO A 52 -15.97 -2.51 5.37
N ILE A 53 -16.74 -2.44 4.28
CA ILE A 53 -16.22 -2.00 2.98
C ILE A 53 -15.69 -0.56 3.08
N TYR A 54 -16.43 0.32 3.74
CA TYR A 54 -16.01 1.69 4.01
C TYR A 54 -14.71 1.72 4.81
N PHE A 55 -14.65 1.02 5.95
CA PHE A 55 -13.41 0.96 6.74
C PHE A 55 -12.25 0.38 5.94
N PHE A 56 -12.46 -0.70 5.18
CA PHE A 56 -11.43 -1.33 4.36
C PHE A 56 -10.88 -0.38 3.30
N VAL A 57 -11.75 0.37 2.60
CA VAL A 57 -11.32 1.36 1.60
C VAL A 57 -10.64 2.57 2.25
N TYR A 58 -11.09 2.99 3.44
CA TYR A 58 -10.50 4.10 4.17
C TYR A 58 -9.16 3.75 4.84
N ASP A 59 -8.95 2.49 5.20
CA ASP A 59 -7.75 2.04 5.90
C ASP A 59 -6.64 1.47 5.01
N MET A 60 -6.84 1.45 3.68
CA MET A 60 -5.83 0.98 2.74
C MET A 60 -4.44 1.57 3.05
N PRO A 61 -3.42 0.70 3.19
CA PRO A 61 -2.07 1.16 3.49
C PRO A 61 -1.56 2.06 2.35
N PRO A 62 -0.69 3.04 2.66
CA PRO A 62 0.01 3.78 1.63
C PRO A 62 0.87 2.84 0.79
N GLU A 63 0.89 3.08 -0.52
CA GLU A 63 1.74 2.33 -1.44
C GLU A 63 3.03 3.12 -1.64
N PHE A 64 4.16 2.46 -1.48
CA PHE A 64 5.47 3.04 -1.74
C PHE A 64 6.16 2.23 -2.82
N SER A 65 6.80 2.91 -3.74
CA SER A 65 7.73 2.30 -4.70
C SER A 65 8.98 3.15 -4.78
N VAL A 66 10.11 2.51 -5.03
CA VAL A 66 11.39 3.20 -5.18
C VAL A 66 11.96 2.90 -6.55
N GLN A 67 12.50 3.94 -7.17
CA GLN A 67 13.30 3.84 -8.38
C GLN A 67 14.74 4.22 -8.03
N LEU A 68 15.69 3.37 -8.39
CA LEU A 68 17.13 3.67 -8.27
C LEU A 68 17.70 3.92 -9.65
N LEU A 69 18.45 5.01 -9.79
CA LEU A 69 19.27 5.29 -10.95
C LEU A 69 20.73 5.46 -10.50
N PRO A 70 21.70 4.94 -11.27
CA PRO A 70 23.10 5.20 -10.97
C PRO A 70 23.36 6.70 -11.15
N ALA A 71 24.11 7.33 -10.24
CA ALA A 71 24.51 8.71 -10.42
C ALA A 71 25.45 8.80 -11.63
N ILE A 72 25.08 9.61 -12.63
CA ILE A 72 25.68 9.71 -13.98
C ILE A 72 27.22 9.93 -13.93
N ASN A 73 27.76 10.40 -12.81
CA ASN A 73 29.15 10.82 -12.67
C ASN A 73 29.95 9.93 -11.69
N THR A 74 29.32 8.96 -11.02
CA THR A 74 29.92 8.19 -9.90
C THR A 74 29.21 6.84 -9.70
N GLY A 75 28.70 6.26 -10.78
CA GLY A 75 27.96 5.01 -10.75
C GLY A 75 28.87 3.84 -10.38
N LEU A 76 28.86 3.44 -9.10
CA LEU A 76 29.73 2.40 -8.51
C LEU A 76 31.17 2.54 -9.05
N ASN A 77 31.92 3.51 -8.55
CA ASN A 77 33.36 3.54 -8.80
C ASN A 77 33.96 2.30 -8.12
N MET A 78 34.22 1.27 -8.93
CA MET A 78 35.01 0.10 -8.53
C MET A 78 36.39 0.60 -8.10
N PRO A 79 36.99 0.05 -7.04
CA PRO A 79 38.39 0.32 -6.76
C PRO A 79 39.20 -0.07 -7.99
N THR A 80 39.99 0.88 -8.51
CA THR A 80 41.01 0.55 -9.49
C THR A 80 41.97 -0.44 -8.84
N ALA A 81 42.38 -1.47 -9.59
CA ALA A 81 43.28 -2.55 -9.15
C ALA A 81 44.65 -2.06 -8.60
N ALA A 82 44.89 -0.76 -8.54
CA ALA A 82 46.04 -0.13 -7.90
C ALA A 82 46.02 -0.24 -6.35
N ALA A 83 44.88 -0.55 -5.72
CA ALA A 83 44.80 -0.79 -4.27
C ALA A 83 45.12 -2.25 -3.87
N ALA A 84 45.28 -3.17 -4.83
CA ALA A 84 45.48 -4.59 -4.60
C ALA A 84 46.91 -4.98 -4.16
N THR A 85 47.80 -4.02 -3.89
CA THR A 85 49.18 -4.28 -3.46
C THR A 85 49.39 -4.28 -1.94
N GLY A 86 48.33 -4.22 -1.13
CA GLY A 86 48.53 -4.21 0.31
C GLY A 86 47.31 -4.50 1.17
N GLY A 87 46.73 -5.71 1.09
CA GLY A 87 45.91 -6.33 2.15
C GLY A 87 44.74 -5.52 2.72
N ALA A 88 44.38 -4.38 2.12
CA ALA A 88 43.37 -3.46 2.57
C ALA A 88 42.09 -3.74 1.79
N ALA A 89 40.99 -3.93 2.51
CA ALA A 89 39.67 -4.15 1.94
C ALA A 89 39.41 -3.14 0.81
N ALA A 90 39.14 -3.67 -0.38
CA ALA A 90 38.83 -2.88 -1.56
C ALA A 90 37.56 -2.03 -1.29
N SER A 91 37.71 -0.70 -1.30
CA SER A 91 36.64 0.24 -0.99
C SER A 91 35.91 0.68 -2.26
N ILE A 92 34.57 0.60 -2.25
CA ILE A 92 33.71 1.14 -3.29
C ILE A 92 33.10 2.46 -2.79
N SER A 93 32.96 3.44 -3.69
CA SER A 93 32.20 4.67 -3.40
C SER A 93 31.01 4.79 -4.36
N PRO A 94 29.94 4.01 -4.13
CA PRO A 94 28.72 4.12 -4.92
C PRO A 94 27.95 5.41 -4.60
N ALA A 95 27.42 6.05 -5.65
CA ALA A 95 26.38 7.06 -5.53
C ALA A 95 25.18 6.71 -6.41
N PHE A 96 23.98 6.82 -5.82
CA PHE A 96 22.71 6.52 -6.45
C PHE A 96 21.77 7.71 -6.34
N ASN A 97 21.08 8.01 -7.43
CA ASN A 97 19.94 8.91 -7.43
C ASN A 97 18.69 8.06 -7.28
N ALA A 98 18.00 8.22 -6.16
CA ALA A 98 16.79 7.47 -5.85
C ALA A 98 15.56 8.38 -5.95
N THR A 99 14.47 7.83 -6.45
CA THR A 99 13.15 8.48 -6.45
C THR A 99 12.18 7.60 -5.68
N LEU A 100 11.73 8.06 -4.52
CA LEU A 100 10.67 7.44 -3.74
C LEU A 100 9.33 7.96 -4.27
N HIS A 101 8.51 7.06 -4.77
CA HIS A 101 7.12 7.34 -5.10
C HIS A 101 6.25 6.89 -3.91
N ALA A 102 5.50 7.82 -3.34
CA ALA A 102 4.57 7.57 -2.25
C ALA A 102 3.15 7.89 -2.69
N SER A 103 2.25 6.92 -2.61
CA SER A 103 0.83 7.06 -2.93
C SER A 103 -0.01 6.92 -1.67
N ASN A 104 -0.85 7.91 -1.41
CA ASN A 104 -1.74 7.95 -0.28
C ASN A 104 -3.18 7.75 -0.74
N ARG A 105 -3.74 6.58 -0.43
CA ARG A 105 -5.14 6.25 -0.74
C ARG A 105 -6.14 6.84 0.26
N ARG A 106 -5.66 7.39 1.37
CA ARG A 106 -6.53 7.97 2.41
C ARG A 106 -7.01 9.36 2.02
N ALA A 107 -8.15 9.77 2.56
CA ALA A 107 -8.71 11.09 2.29
C ALA A 107 -7.92 12.25 2.92
N THR A 108 -7.11 11.98 3.95
CA THR A 108 -6.29 12.99 4.64
C THR A 108 -4.86 12.97 4.13
N GLU A 109 -4.20 14.13 4.16
CA GLU A 109 -2.76 14.22 3.90
C GLU A 109 -1.95 13.44 4.95
N ARG A 110 -0.71 13.09 4.59
CA ARG A 110 0.27 12.50 5.50
C ARG A 110 1.64 13.12 5.29
N CYS A 111 2.25 13.57 6.38
CA CYS A 111 3.59 14.14 6.36
C CYS A 111 4.61 13.20 7.01
N TYR A 112 5.77 13.06 6.35
CA TYR A 112 6.91 12.27 6.79
C TYR A 112 8.14 13.16 6.96
N HIS A 113 8.88 12.95 8.04
CA HIS A 113 10.08 13.70 8.38
C HIS A 113 11.20 12.76 8.81
N ASN A 114 12.43 13.31 8.90
CA ASN A 114 13.64 12.59 9.33
C ASN A 114 13.82 11.24 8.63
N ALA A 115 13.53 11.20 7.34
CA ALA A 115 13.55 9.98 6.58
C ALA A 115 14.99 9.61 6.16
N GLU A 116 15.37 8.36 6.39
CA GLU A 116 16.70 7.83 6.11
C GLU A 116 16.58 6.63 5.19
N ALA A 117 17.38 6.61 4.13
CA ALA A 117 17.45 5.52 3.18
C ALA A 117 18.80 4.81 3.28
N LEU A 118 18.74 3.49 3.31
CA LEU A 118 19.86 2.57 3.40
C LEU A 118 19.80 1.69 2.16
N VAL A 119 20.86 1.69 1.37
CA VAL A 119 21.01 0.74 0.26
C VAL A 119 21.96 -0.34 0.73
N SER A 120 21.53 -1.59 0.64
CA SER A 120 22.31 -2.75 1.03
C SER A 120 22.48 -3.72 -0.13
N TYR A 121 23.62 -4.39 -0.17
CA TYR A 121 23.94 -5.45 -1.11
C TYR A 121 24.31 -6.69 -0.31
N ALA A 122 23.59 -7.79 -0.52
CA ALA A 122 23.80 -9.04 0.22
C ALA A 122 23.87 -8.86 1.76
N GLY A 123 23.07 -7.94 2.30
CA GLY A 123 23.01 -7.62 3.74
C GLY A 123 24.05 -6.62 4.25
N LEU A 124 24.93 -6.09 3.40
CA LEU A 124 25.89 -5.04 3.76
C LEU A 124 25.44 -3.69 3.22
N THR A 125 25.39 -2.66 4.08
CA THR A 125 25.05 -1.29 3.67
C THR A 125 26.13 -0.71 2.77
N VAL A 126 25.79 -0.44 1.51
CA VAL A 126 26.68 0.11 0.49
C VAL A 126 26.50 1.62 0.31
N ALA A 127 25.34 2.17 0.62
CA ALA A 127 25.09 3.60 0.55
C ALA A 127 24.04 4.05 1.56
N THR A 128 24.15 5.30 2.00
CA THR A 128 23.20 5.96 2.91
C THR A 128 22.75 7.27 2.30
N GLY A 129 21.47 7.62 2.46
CA GLY A 129 20.89 8.87 1.97
C GLY A 129 19.90 9.44 2.96
N ARG A 130 19.81 10.77 3.03
CA ARG A 130 18.73 11.46 3.74
C ARG A 130 17.64 11.85 2.75
N VAL A 131 16.42 11.45 3.06
CA VAL A 131 15.23 11.80 2.27
C VAL A 131 14.68 13.10 2.85
N PRO A 132 14.41 14.14 2.03
CA PRO A 132 13.86 15.39 2.52
C PRO A 132 12.48 15.17 3.13
N GLU A 133 12.07 16.09 4.01
CA GLU A 133 10.71 16.09 4.54
C GLU A 133 9.69 16.26 3.42
N PHE A 134 8.62 15.46 3.44
CA PHE A 134 7.61 15.50 2.39
C PHE A 134 6.22 15.19 2.93
N CYS A 135 5.20 15.72 2.25
CA CYS A 135 3.81 15.43 2.52
C CYS A 135 3.14 14.87 1.26
N VAL A 136 2.31 13.85 1.45
CA VAL A 136 1.52 13.23 0.38
C VAL A 136 0.07 13.63 0.56
N PRO A 137 -0.56 14.33 -0.41
CA PRO A 137 -1.95 14.76 -0.28
C PRO A 137 -2.90 13.58 -0.19
N GLY A 138 -4.07 13.80 0.42
CA GLY A 138 -5.12 12.79 0.49
C GLY A 138 -5.61 12.39 -0.91
N LYS A 139 -5.74 11.09 -1.17
CA LYS A 139 -6.09 10.49 -2.47
C LYS A 139 -5.14 10.92 -3.59
N GLY A 140 -3.88 11.19 -3.27
CA GLY A 140 -2.87 11.64 -4.21
C GLY A 140 -1.57 10.86 -4.11
N ALA A 141 -0.64 11.19 -5.00
CA ALA A 141 0.70 10.64 -5.04
C ALA A 141 1.74 11.76 -5.02
N GLY A 142 2.94 11.43 -4.54
CA GLY A 142 4.10 12.31 -4.54
C GLY A 142 5.37 11.56 -4.93
N GLU A 143 6.24 12.24 -5.67
CA GLU A 143 7.58 11.76 -6.01
C GLU A 143 8.62 12.56 -5.25
N ILE A 144 9.55 11.87 -4.58
CA ILE A 144 10.57 12.45 -3.73
C ILE A 144 11.92 11.97 -4.22
N ARG A 145 12.72 12.90 -4.75
CA ARG A 145 14.08 12.63 -5.21
C ARG A 145 15.06 12.80 -4.06
N PHE A 146 15.95 11.83 -3.89
CA PHE A 146 17.03 11.88 -2.91
C PHE A 146 18.28 11.21 -3.48
N GLN A 147 19.42 11.52 -2.88
CA GLN A 147 20.70 10.90 -3.25
C GLN A 147 21.17 10.03 -2.09
N ALA A 148 21.59 8.81 -2.42
CA ALA A 148 22.27 7.91 -1.49
C ALA A 148 23.71 7.72 -1.95
N SER A 149 24.66 7.94 -1.05
CA SER A 149 26.08 7.71 -1.35
C SER A 149 26.74 6.93 -0.22
N ALA A 150 27.79 6.18 -0.57
CA ALA A 150 28.83 5.87 0.39
C ALA A 150 29.48 7.19 0.80
N GLY A 151 29.51 7.52 2.09
CA GLY A 151 30.16 8.74 2.58
C GLY A 151 31.65 8.80 2.20
N ASP A 152 32.34 9.81 2.70
CA ASP A 152 33.72 10.15 2.30
C ASP A 152 34.76 9.02 2.53
N GLY A 153 34.45 8.01 3.34
CA GLY A 153 35.31 6.85 3.61
C GLY A 153 35.15 5.65 2.66
N GLY A 154 34.17 5.66 1.76
CA GLY A 154 33.80 4.48 0.96
C GLY A 154 33.27 3.33 1.81
N VAL A 155 32.79 2.27 1.16
CA VAL A 155 32.36 1.04 1.82
C VAL A 155 33.33 -0.08 1.47
N GLY A 156 33.95 -0.68 2.50
CA GLY A 156 34.78 -1.87 2.32
C GLY A 156 33.90 -3.10 2.18
N LEU A 157 33.87 -3.69 0.99
CA LEU A 157 33.23 -4.99 0.79
C LEU A 157 34.29 -6.10 0.82
N PRO A 158 33.95 -7.29 1.34
CA PRO A 158 34.77 -8.48 1.14
C PRO A 158 35.01 -8.76 -0.34
N GLU A 159 36.21 -9.23 -0.71
CA GLU A 159 36.59 -9.50 -2.11
C GLU A 159 35.60 -10.41 -2.83
N HIS A 160 35.11 -11.46 -2.17
CA HIS A 160 34.14 -12.39 -2.75
C HIS A 160 32.79 -11.72 -3.12
N LEU A 161 32.36 -10.68 -2.39
CA LEU A 161 31.16 -9.92 -2.72
C LEU A 161 31.42 -8.88 -3.79
N LEU A 162 32.65 -8.32 -3.85
CA LEU A 162 33.05 -7.41 -4.92
C LEU A 162 33.11 -8.13 -6.27
N ASP A 163 33.71 -9.31 -6.33
CA ASP A 163 33.77 -10.11 -7.55
C ASP A 163 32.37 -10.54 -8.01
N ARG A 164 31.53 -10.93 -7.05
CA ARG A 164 30.13 -11.26 -7.32
C ARG A 164 29.36 -10.05 -7.87
N MET A 165 29.50 -8.88 -7.23
CA MET A 165 28.88 -7.65 -7.68
C MET A 165 29.36 -7.24 -9.08
N ALA A 166 30.67 -7.39 -9.35
CA ALA A 166 31.24 -7.10 -10.67
C ALA A 166 30.71 -8.05 -11.76
N LEU A 167 30.51 -9.32 -11.43
CA LEU A 167 29.91 -10.30 -12.34
C LEU A 167 28.42 -10.05 -12.56
N GLU A 168 27.66 -9.85 -11.47
CA GLU A 168 26.23 -9.54 -11.53
C GLU A 168 25.98 -8.26 -12.31
N ARG A 169 26.87 -7.26 -12.20
CA ARG A 169 26.79 -6.04 -13.01
C ARG A 169 26.95 -6.32 -14.50
N ARG A 170 27.94 -7.14 -14.90
CA ARG A 170 28.17 -7.50 -16.31
C ARG A 170 27.00 -8.25 -16.93
N VAL A 171 26.26 -8.99 -16.12
CA VAL A 171 25.09 -9.77 -16.55
C VAL A 171 23.79 -8.97 -16.36
N GLY A 172 23.85 -7.75 -15.81
CA GLY A 172 22.67 -6.93 -15.53
C GLY A 172 21.75 -7.57 -14.50
N ALA A 173 22.28 -8.25 -13.49
CA ALA A 173 21.53 -9.01 -12.50
C ALA A 173 21.84 -8.59 -11.06
N THR A 174 22.32 -7.36 -10.86
CA THR A 174 22.72 -6.88 -9.53
C THR A 174 21.50 -6.65 -8.66
N GLN A 175 21.41 -7.34 -7.52
CA GLN A 175 20.30 -7.20 -6.59
C GLN A 175 20.68 -6.26 -5.44
N LEU A 176 19.96 -5.15 -5.31
CA LEU A 176 20.13 -4.15 -4.26
C LEU A 176 18.86 -4.08 -3.43
N ASP A 177 19.02 -4.05 -2.12
CA ASP A 177 17.92 -3.94 -1.19
C ASP A 177 17.90 -2.53 -0.59
N VAL A 178 16.82 -1.80 -0.80
CA VAL A 178 16.64 -0.44 -0.27
C VAL A 178 15.71 -0.49 0.92
N GLU A 179 16.24 -0.12 2.08
CA GLU A 179 15.49 0.08 3.30
C GLU A 179 15.30 1.57 3.54
N VAL A 180 14.06 2.01 3.68
CA VAL A 180 13.71 3.41 3.97
C VAL A 180 13.00 3.47 5.31
N LYS A 181 13.57 4.25 6.22
CA LYS A 181 13.01 4.57 7.53
C LYS A 181 12.32 5.92 7.45
N LEU A 182 11.02 5.97 7.75
CA LEU A 182 10.21 7.17 7.74
C LEU A 182 9.63 7.45 9.12
N PHE A 183 9.55 8.72 9.54
CA PHE A 183 8.82 9.10 10.76
C PHE A 183 7.58 9.92 10.41
N ARG A 184 6.41 9.52 10.92
CA ARG A 184 5.16 10.25 10.70
C ARG A 184 5.12 11.49 11.60
N ARG A 185 4.89 12.67 11.01
CA ARG A 185 4.77 13.93 11.80
C ARG A 185 3.46 13.97 12.60
N ASP A 186 2.38 13.47 12.01
CA ASP A 186 1.01 13.75 12.50
C ASP A 186 0.61 12.98 13.77
N ASP A 187 1.34 11.92 14.13
CA ASP A 187 0.98 11.07 15.27
C ASP A 187 1.58 11.50 16.60
N GLY A 188 2.61 12.36 16.58
CA GLY A 188 3.48 12.57 17.74
C GLY A 188 4.12 11.27 18.27
N SER A 189 4.01 10.16 17.54
CA SER A 189 4.63 8.89 17.88
C SER A 189 5.98 8.82 17.17
N ASP A 190 7.05 8.65 17.95
CA ASP A 190 8.40 8.38 17.45
C ASP A 190 8.55 6.96 16.87
N ARG A 191 7.45 6.35 16.41
CA ARG A 191 7.45 5.02 15.81
C ARG A 191 7.89 5.15 14.35
N PRO A 192 9.08 4.65 13.98
CA PRO A 192 9.51 4.64 12.59
C PRO A 192 8.67 3.63 11.81
N MET A 193 8.26 4.03 10.61
CA MET A 193 7.78 3.13 9.58
C MET A 193 8.98 2.70 8.74
N TRP A 194 9.24 1.40 8.72
CA TRP A 194 10.26 0.81 7.88
C TRP A 194 9.63 0.28 6.60
N ILE A 195 10.28 0.56 5.48
CA ILE A 195 9.86 0.14 4.16
C ILE A 195 11.05 -0.54 3.51
N TRP A 196 10.84 -1.73 2.94
CA TRP A 196 11.86 -2.49 2.24
C TRP A 196 11.46 -2.70 0.78
N CYS A 197 12.37 -2.37 -0.14
CA CYS A 197 12.19 -2.51 -1.58
C CYS A 197 13.38 -3.32 -2.14
N GLY A 198 13.10 -4.52 -2.67
CA GLY A 198 14.09 -5.27 -3.43
C GLY A 198 14.16 -4.76 -4.86
N LEU A 199 15.31 -4.26 -5.28
CA LEU A 199 15.55 -3.70 -6.61
C LEU A 199 16.54 -4.57 -7.38
N ARG A 200 16.23 -4.83 -8.64
CA ARG A 200 17.16 -5.43 -9.60
C ARG A 200 17.66 -4.33 -10.51
N MET A 201 18.96 -4.18 -10.58
CA MET A 201 19.61 -3.19 -11.42
C MET A 201 20.07 -3.88 -12.70
N ASP A 202 19.25 -3.74 -13.73
CA ASP A 202 19.57 -4.19 -15.08
C ASP A 202 20.37 -3.08 -15.78
N ASP A 203 21.56 -3.41 -16.31
CA ASP A 203 22.44 -2.47 -17.04
C ASP A 203 21.95 -2.24 -18.49
N ASP A 204 20.84 -2.87 -18.88
CA ASP A 204 20.28 -2.73 -20.22
C ASP A 204 19.48 -1.43 -20.29
N GLY A 205 20.15 -0.36 -20.77
CA GLY A 205 19.59 0.98 -21.00
C GLY A 205 18.42 1.07 -21.98
N THR A 206 17.75 -0.06 -22.28
CA THR A 206 16.54 -0.17 -23.10
C THR A 206 15.26 -0.44 -22.28
N ARG A 207 15.35 -0.78 -20.97
CA ARG A 207 14.18 -0.85 -20.09
C ARG A 207 14.08 0.38 -19.17
N PRO A 208 12.88 0.95 -18.97
CA PRO A 208 12.69 1.95 -17.93
C PRO A 208 13.11 1.36 -16.57
N PRO A 209 13.70 2.16 -15.66
CA PRO A 209 14.14 1.67 -14.36
C PRO A 209 12.99 0.93 -13.67
N ASP A 210 13.21 -0.33 -13.32
CA ASP A 210 12.18 -1.17 -12.72
C ASP A 210 11.66 -0.51 -11.45
N VAL A 211 10.40 -0.10 -11.48
CA VAL A 211 9.69 0.47 -10.34
C VAL A 211 9.41 -0.67 -9.39
N ALA A 212 10.29 -0.90 -8.41
CA ALA A 212 10.07 -1.97 -7.44
C ALA A 212 9.01 -1.53 -6.41
N PRO A 213 7.93 -2.30 -6.24
CA PRO A 213 6.99 -2.07 -5.15
C PRO A 213 7.68 -2.35 -3.83
N CYS A 214 7.46 -1.48 -2.85
CA CYS A 214 8.04 -1.62 -1.54
C CYS A 214 7.05 -2.24 -0.55
N THR A 215 7.58 -3.08 0.33
CA THR A 215 6.82 -3.68 1.43
C THR A 215 6.96 -2.81 2.69
N VAL A 216 5.83 -2.48 3.31
CA VAL A 216 5.82 -1.72 4.57
C VAL A 216 5.92 -2.71 5.73
N LEU A 217 7.06 -2.72 6.42
CA LEU A 217 7.30 -3.56 7.60
C LEU A 217 6.73 -2.91 8.88
N GLY A 218 6.60 -1.59 8.88
CA GLY A 218 6.30 -0.77 10.07
C GLY A 218 4.84 -0.68 10.56
N LEU A 219 3.90 -1.47 10.03
CA LEU A 219 2.55 -1.58 10.62
C LEU A 219 2.16 -3.01 11.00
N GLN A 220 2.95 -4.00 10.63
CA GLN A 220 2.63 -5.41 10.81
C GLN A 220 3.64 -6.06 11.72
N ASN A 221 3.14 -6.44 12.90
CA ASN A 221 3.55 -7.63 13.61
C ASN A 221 4.10 -8.71 12.66
N TRP A 222 5.42 -8.91 12.64
CA TRP A 222 6.20 -10.16 12.48
C TRP A 222 5.76 -11.27 11.51
N PHE A 223 4.79 -11.06 10.62
CA PHE A 223 4.28 -12.06 9.67
C PHE A 223 4.32 -11.52 8.24
N SER A 224 5.53 -11.32 7.74
CA SER A 224 5.80 -11.46 6.31
C SER A 224 6.99 -12.39 6.20
N VAL A 225 6.69 -13.69 6.31
CA VAL A 225 7.59 -14.76 5.90
C VAL A 225 7.95 -14.49 4.44
N PRO A 226 9.23 -14.50 4.04
CA PRO A 226 9.59 -14.41 2.64
C PRO A 226 8.98 -15.62 1.92
N ALA A 227 8.18 -15.36 0.89
CA ALA A 227 7.88 -16.38 -0.09
C ALA A 227 9.21 -16.73 -0.78
N PHE A 228 9.75 -17.89 -0.38
CA PHE A 228 10.84 -18.59 -1.06
C PHE A 228 10.38 -19.11 -2.42
#